data_AF-A0A947I265-F1
#
_entry.id   AF-A0A947I265-F1
#
_cell.length_a   1.000
_cell.length_b   1.000
_cell.length_c   1.000
_cell.angle_alpha   90.00
_cell.angle_beta   90.00
_cell.angle_gamma   90.00
#
_symmetry.space_group_name_H-M   'P 1'
#
loop_
_entity.id
_entity.type
_entity.pdbx_description
1 polymer ?
#
loop_
_entity_poly.entity_id
_entity_poly.type
_entity_poly.pdbx_seq_one_letter_code
_entity_poly.pdbx_strand_id
1 'polypeptide(L)'
;METTETARGIYEDTVEGQELSAHELAAQLLEQVEDIRQVIAGDTEGVRDDILDVFEEPEIDMEEVAGQLEDTAKDVRDILGQSGITISELPDGVAGQAQLGGGSIDIDPNSIQSDGDELINKEVAKDIRDHEVEHTKQSASANADGIEVGNQQFDAREIREAAAISVQRNTSFLSAEYQRITASLPMNEGDRELVREGKFIELERRKNGVRQVSQVA
;
A
#
# COMPACT_ATOMS: atom_id res chain seq x y z
N MET A 1 -4.77 6.63 25.42
CA MET A 1 -3.42 6.77 24.84
C MET A 1 -2.68 5.46 25.06
N GLU A 2 -2.59 4.96 26.30
CA GLU A 2 -2.04 3.62 26.59
C GLU A 2 -2.79 2.47 25.88
N THR A 3 -4.13 2.50 25.78
CA THR A 3 -4.89 1.47 25.05
C THR A 3 -4.49 1.33 23.57
N THR A 4 -4.38 2.47 22.86
CA THR A 4 -4.03 2.47 21.44
C THR A 4 -2.57 2.12 21.20
N GLU A 5 -1.68 2.53 22.11
CA GLU A 5 -0.28 2.11 22.10
C GLU A 5 -0.15 0.60 22.33
N THR A 6 -0.97 0.03 23.23
CA THR A 6 -1.03 -1.42 23.48
C THR A 6 -1.53 -2.19 22.26
N ALA A 7 -2.65 -1.76 21.68
CA ALA A 7 -3.19 -2.37 20.47
C ALA A 7 -2.20 -2.26 19.29
N ARG A 8 -1.44 -1.17 19.21
CA ARG A 8 -0.35 -0.99 18.24
C ARG A 8 0.79 -1.96 18.47
N GLY A 9 1.23 -2.14 19.72
CA GLY A 9 2.27 -3.13 20.05
C GLY A 9 1.87 -4.53 19.60
N ILE A 10 0.64 -4.96 19.90
CA ILE A 10 0.12 -6.27 19.45
C ILE A 10 0.09 -6.36 17.92
N TYR A 11 -0.33 -5.29 17.23
CA TYR A 11 -0.31 -5.25 15.77
C TYR A 11 1.11 -5.36 15.21
N GLU A 12 2.07 -4.63 15.78
CA GLU A 12 3.48 -4.64 15.39
C GLU A 12 4.09 -6.04 15.57
N ASP A 13 3.89 -6.66 16.73
CA ASP A 13 4.35 -8.03 17.00
C ASP A 13 3.72 -9.07 16.03
N THR A 14 2.49 -8.82 15.59
CA THR A 14 1.79 -9.68 14.62
C THR A 14 2.42 -9.60 13.22
N VAL A 15 3.00 -8.46 12.83
CA VAL A 15 3.58 -8.27 11.49
C VAL A 15 5.11 -8.38 11.47
N GLU A 16 5.77 -8.20 12.61
CA GLU A 16 7.24 -8.13 12.70
C GLU A 16 7.90 -9.42 12.20
N GLY A 17 8.77 -9.27 11.18
CA GLY A 17 9.53 -10.40 10.62
C GLY A 17 8.68 -11.46 9.91
N GLN A 18 7.39 -11.19 9.67
CA GLN A 18 6.48 -12.11 9.01
C GLN A 18 6.19 -11.69 7.57
N GLU A 19 5.82 -12.68 6.75
CA GLU A 19 5.27 -12.49 5.42
C GLU A 19 3.86 -13.06 5.43
N LEU A 20 2.85 -12.18 5.51
CA LEU A 20 1.45 -12.56 5.70
C LEU A 20 0.62 -12.07 4.53
N SER A 21 -0.24 -12.91 3.96
CA SER A 21 -1.31 -12.37 3.14
C SER A 21 -2.23 -11.47 3.98
N ALA A 22 -2.91 -10.52 3.35
CA ALA A 22 -3.89 -9.68 4.06
C ALA A 22 -4.98 -10.50 4.79
N HIS A 23 -5.29 -11.70 4.29
CA HIS A 23 -6.23 -12.62 4.95
C HIS A 23 -5.63 -13.28 6.20
N GLU A 24 -4.35 -13.66 6.16
CA GLU A 24 -3.65 -14.23 7.31
C GLU A 24 -3.45 -13.19 8.40
N LEU A 25 -3.03 -11.97 8.05
CA LEU A 25 -2.94 -10.88 9.02
C LEU A 25 -4.29 -10.62 9.70
N ALA A 26 -5.36 -10.47 8.92
CA ALA A 26 -6.69 -10.26 9.49
C ALA A 26 -7.15 -11.44 10.38
N ALA A 27 -6.78 -12.68 10.03
CA ALA A 27 -7.09 -13.84 10.86
C ALA A 27 -6.30 -13.84 12.18
N GLN A 28 -4.99 -13.57 12.14
CA GLN A 28 -4.16 -13.50 13.34
C GLN A 28 -4.63 -12.41 14.29
N LEU A 29 -4.98 -11.22 13.79
CA LEU A 29 -5.55 -10.15 14.62
C LEU A 29 -6.86 -10.59 15.30
N LEU A 30 -7.72 -11.34 14.61
CA LEU A 30 -8.94 -11.88 15.21
C LEU A 30 -8.68 -12.96 16.25
N GLU A 31 -7.65 -13.79 16.07
CA GLU A 31 -7.23 -14.74 17.11
C GLU A 31 -6.71 -14.00 18.35
N GLN A 32 -5.97 -12.90 18.20
CA GLN A 32 -5.55 -12.05 19.33
C GLN A 32 -6.76 -11.46 20.08
N VAL A 33 -7.80 -11.04 19.35
CA VAL A 33 -9.07 -10.57 19.93
C VAL A 33 -9.76 -11.68 20.74
N GLU A 34 -9.78 -12.91 20.23
CA GLU A 34 -10.36 -14.05 20.93
C GLU A 34 -9.62 -14.35 22.23
N ASP A 35 -8.29 -14.29 22.22
CA ASP A 35 -7.44 -14.48 23.40
C ASP A 35 -7.70 -13.41 24.46
N ILE A 36 -7.74 -12.13 24.07
CA ILE A 36 -8.07 -11.02 24.98
C ILE A 36 -9.43 -11.24 25.65
N ARG A 37 -10.44 -11.62 24.87
CA ARG A 37 -11.80 -11.86 25.39
C ARG A 37 -11.88 -13.08 26.31
N GLN A 38 -11.05 -14.10 26.11
CA GLN A 38 -10.94 -15.25 27.02
C GLN A 38 -10.39 -14.80 28.39
N VAL A 39 -9.31 -14.01 28.40
CA VAL A 39 -8.74 -13.49 29.65
C VAL A 39 -9.73 -12.62 30.41
N ILE A 40 -10.48 -11.73 29.71
CA ILE A 40 -11.56 -10.92 30.32
C ILE A 40 -12.62 -11.81 30.97
N ALA A 41 -12.96 -12.95 30.35
CA ALA A 41 -13.90 -13.92 30.89
C ALA A 41 -13.35 -14.73 32.08
N GLY A 42 -12.07 -14.55 32.43
CA GLY A 42 -11.38 -15.24 33.51
C GLY A 42 -10.85 -16.62 33.11
N ASP A 43 -10.73 -16.90 31.81
CA ASP A 43 -10.15 -18.12 31.28
C ASP A 43 -8.78 -17.80 30.64
N THR A 44 -7.72 -18.33 31.24
CA THR A 44 -6.34 -18.11 30.77
C THR A 44 -5.73 -19.39 30.22
N GLU A 45 -6.50 -20.48 30.10
CA GLU A 45 -5.97 -21.75 29.60
C GLU A 45 -5.77 -21.69 28.08
N GLY A 46 -4.51 -21.67 27.63
CA GLY A 46 -4.17 -21.70 26.20
C GLY A 46 -4.10 -20.32 25.53
N VAL A 47 -4.29 -19.24 26.30
CA VAL A 47 -4.04 -17.86 25.87
C VAL A 47 -2.53 -17.67 25.64
N ARG A 48 -2.16 -16.88 24.64
CA ARG A 48 -0.76 -16.55 24.35
C ARG A 48 -0.13 -15.71 25.48
N ASP A 49 1.14 -15.98 25.79
CA ASP A 49 1.86 -15.37 26.92
C ASP A 49 2.01 -13.84 26.78
N ASP A 50 2.20 -13.33 25.56
CA ASP A 50 2.24 -11.90 25.23
C ASP A 50 0.96 -11.16 25.63
N ILE A 51 -0.20 -11.78 25.43
CA ILE A 51 -1.48 -11.21 25.86
C ILE A 51 -1.59 -11.24 27.39
N LEU A 52 -1.17 -12.32 28.05
CA LEU A 52 -1.21 -12.41 29.51
C LEU A 52 -0.34 -11.33 30.18
N ASP A 53 0.85 -11.07 29.63
CA ASP A 53 1.77 -10.04 30.12
C ASP A 53 1.12 -8.64 30.08
N VAL A 54 0.39 -8.31 29.01
CA VAL A 54 -0.34 -7.03 28.89
C VAL A 54 -1.45 -6.91 29.96
N PHE A 55 -2.16 -7.99 30.27
CA PHE A 55 -3.21 -7.98 31.30
C PHE A 55 -2.68 -7.76 32.73
N GLU A 56 -1.37 -7.91 32.97
CA GLU A 56 -0.77 -7.57 34.26
C GLU A 56 -0.71 -6.04 34.48
N GLU A 57 -0.97 -5.23 33.46
CA GLU A 57 -1.02 -3.77 33.53
C GLU A 57 -2.43 -3.27 33.93
N PRO A 58 -2.61 -2.74 35.16
CA PRO A 58 -3.93 -2.54 35.76
C PRO A 58 -4.74 -1.34 35.22
N GLU A 59 -4.19 -0.58 34.26
CA GLU A 59 -4.81 0.65 33.73
C GLU A 59 -5.29 0.54 32.27
N ILE A 60 -5.09 -0.61 31.61
CA ILE A 60 -5.47 -0.81 30.20
C ILE A 60 -6.91 -1.33 30.08
N ASP A 61 -7.72 -0.68 29.25
CA ASP A 61 -9.04 -1.19 28.85
C ASP A 61 -8.88 -2.24 27.74
N MET A 62 -8.75 -3.51 28.13
CA MET A 62 -8.52 -4.61 27.20
C MET A 62 -9.69 -4.88 26.25
N GLU A 63 -10.93 -4.49 26.59
CA GLU A 63 -12.05 -4.61 25.65
C GLU A 63 -11.92 -3.56 24.54
N GLU A 64 -11.43 -2.36 24.86
CA GLU A 64 -11.11 -1.34 23.86
C GLU A 64 -9.93 -1.77 22.97
N VAL A 65 -8.87 -2.40 23.52
CA VAL A 65 -7.77 -3.01 22.74
C VAL A 65 -8.33 -4.04 21.73
N ALA A 66 -9.15 -4.98 22.21
CA ALA A 66 -9.79 -5.98 21.36
C ALA A 66 -10.65 -5.34 20.25
N GLY A 67 -11.40 -4.27 20.57
CA GLY A 67 -12.17 -3.52 19.60
C GLY A 67 -11.31 -2.92 18.48
N GLN A 68 -10.17 -2.32 18.83
CA GLN A 68 -9.25 -1.73 17.84
C GLN A 68 -8.61 -2.77 16.92
N LEU A 69 -8.22 -3.92 17.46
CA LEU A 69 -7.67 -5.04 16.67
C LEU A 69 -8.74 -5.63 15.74
N GLU A 70 -9.97 -5.80 16.22
CA GLU A 70 -11.09 -6.30 15.42
C GLU A 70 -11.43 -5.37 14.25
N ASP A 71 -11.46 -4.06 14.49
CA ASP A 71 -11.72 -3.06 13.45
C ASP A 71 -10.56 -2.99 12.45
N THR A 72 -9.31 -3.07 12.92
CA THR A 72 -8.13 -3.15 12.05
C THR A 72 -8.16 -4.39 11.16
N ALA A 73 -8.56 -5.55 11.69
CA ALA A 73 -8.72 -6.77 10.89
C ALA A 73 -9.77 -6.62 9.77
N LYS A 74 -10.88 -5.92 10.07
CA LYS A 74 -11.91 -5.59 9.05
C LYS A 74 -11.33 -4.66 7.99
N ASP A 75 -10.62 -3.61 8.40
CA ASP A 75 -10.03 -2.63 7.48
C ASP A 75 -8.97 -3.28 6.57
N VAL A 76 -8.09 -4.13 7.12
CA VAL A 76 -7.11 -4.90 6.34
C VAL A 76 -7.82 -5.77 5.30
N ARG A 77 -8.89 -6.48 5.68
CA ARG A 77 -9.65 -7.32 4.75
C ARG A 77 -10.35 -6.49 3.66
N ASP A 78 -10.98 -5.39 4.03
CA ASP A 78 -11.77 -4.57 3.11
C ASP A 78 -10.89 -3.79 2.12
N ILE A 79 -9.71 -3.36 2.58
CA ILE A 79 -8.78 -2.55 1.79
C ILE A 79 -7.79 -3.46 1.06
N LEU A 80 -7.14 -4.39 1.76
CA LEU A 80 -6.00 -5.16 1.26
C LEU A 80 -6.31 -6.63 0.96
N GLY A 81 -7.54 -7.11 1.23
CA GLY A 81 -7.95 -8.51 1.01
C GLY A 81 -8.06 -8.96 -0.45
N GLN A 82 -7.41 -8.27 -1.39
CA GLN A 82 -7.30 -8.74 -2.77
C GLN A 82 -6.26 -9.86 -2.85
N SER A 83 -6.52 -10.87 -3.70
CA SER A 83 -5.55 -11.94 -3.92
C SER A 83 -4.24 -11.40 -4.49
N GLY A 84 -3.11 -11.87 -3.96
CA GLY A 84 -1.79 -11.46 -4.40
C GLY A 84 -1.18 -10.28 -3.64
N ILE A 85 -1.86 -9.78 -2.59
CA ILE A 85 -1.29 -8.81 -1.65
C ILE A 85 -0.74 -9.53 -0.43
N THR A 86 0.52 -9.24 -0.15
CA THR A 86 1.28 -9.67 1.02
C THR A 86 1.69 -8.45 1.84
N ILE A 87 1.69 -8.60 3.16
CA ILE A 87 2.17 -7.65 4.14
C ILE A 87 3.50 -8.18 4.66
N SER A 88 4.57 -7.45 4.38
CA SER A 88 5.94 -7.84 4.73
C SER A 88 6.84 -6.62 4.82
N GLU A 89 7.88 -6.69 5.65
CA GLU A 89 8.84 -5.60 5.79
C GLU A 89 9.60 -5.37 4.48
N LEU A 90 9.59 -4.14 3.99
CA LEU A 90 10.29 -3.72 2.79
C LEU A 90 11.52 -2.86 3.13
N PRO A 91 12.46 -2.69 2.18
CA PRO A 91 13.60 -1.81 2.39
C PRO A 91 13.19 -0.38 2.75
N ASP A 92 14.01 0.30 3.55
CA ASP A 92 13.79 1.68 3.97
C ASP A 92 13.36 2.59 2.81
N GLY A 93 12.22 3.26 2.99
CA GLY A 93 11.66 4.19 2.01
C GLY A 93 10.84 3.54 0.89
N VAL A 94 10.56 2.24 0.97
CA VAL A 94 9.67 1.51 0.05
C VAL A 94 8.36 1.17 0.78
N ALA A 95 7.28 1.82 0.38
CA ALA A 95 5.95 1.58 0.97
C ALA A 95 5.21 0.39 0.35
N GLY A 96 5.55 0.06 -0.89
CA GLY A 96 4.99 -1.05 -1.64
C GLY A 96 5.89 -1.42 -2.80
N GLN A 97 5.72 -2.63 -3.30
CA GLN A 97 6.36 -3.10 -4.53
C GLN A 97 5.46 -4.08 -5.26
N ALA A 98 5.48 -4.04 -6.59
CA ALA A 98 4.71 -4.93 -7.42
C ALA A 98 5.52 -5.48 -8.59
N GLN A 99 5.22 -6.73 -8.97
CA GLN A 99 5.74 -7.31 -10.19
C GLN A 99 4.98 -6.76 -11.41
N LEU A 100 5.70 -6.12 -12.35
CA LEU A 100 5.14 -5.67 -13.63
C LEU A 100 4.56 -6.85 -14.43
N GLY A 101 3.31 -6.72 -14.86
CA GLY A 101 2.58 -7.77 -15.58
C GLY A 101 2.32 -9.03 -14.76
N GLY A 102 2.63 -8.99 -13.46
CA GLY A 102 2.42 -10.06 -12.49
C GLY A 102 1.17 -9.81 -11.66
N GLY A 103 1.00 -10.59 -10.59
CA GLY A 103 -0.09 -10.42 -9.62
C GLY A 103 0.40 -10.32 -8.18
N SER A 104 1.71 -10.26 -7.96
CA SER A 104 2.31 -10.16 -6.62
C SER A 104 2.50 -8.70 -6.27
N ILE A 105 2.03 -8.33 -5.09
CA ILE A 105 2.16 -7.01 -4.47
C ILE A 105 2.58 -7.24 -3.02
N ASP A 106 3.64 -6.59 -2.60
CA ASP A 106 4.02 -6.51 -1.19
C ASP A 106 3.79 -5.08 -0.70
N ILE A 107 3.27 -4.94 0.52
CA ILE A 107 3.03 -3.66 1.19
C ILE A 107 3.73 -3.70 2.54
N ASP A 108 4.50 -2.65 2.80
CA ASP A 108 5.17 -2.48 4.08
C ASP A 108 4.17 -2.13 5.18
N PRO A 109 4.06 -2.92 6.27
CA PRO A 109 3.15 -2.63 7.36
C PRO A 109 3.45 -1.27 8.03
N ASN A 110 4.73 -0.86 8.11
CA ASN A 110 5.11 0.41 8.73
C ASN A 110 4.61 1.61 7.92
N SER A 111 4.56 1.46 6.60
CA SER A 111 4.11 2.52 5.69
C SER A 111 2.59 2.73 5.69
N ILE A 112 1.83 1.80 6.26
CA ILE A 112 0.36 1.92 6.41
C ILE A 112 -0.08 2.18 7.84
N GLN A 113 0.83 2.31 8.81
CA GLN A 113 0.46 2.68 10.17
C GLN A 113 -0.16 4.09 10.22
N SER A 114 -1.05 4.31 11.18
CA SER A 114 -1.65 5.63 11.45
C SER A 114 -0.99 6.29 12.65
N ASP A 115 -0.88 7.62 12.67
CA ASP A 115 -0.43 8.39 13.84
C ASP A 115 -1.60 8.81 14.77
N GLY A 116 -2.82 8.34 14.47
CA GLY A 116 -4.06 8.70 15.18
C GLY A 116 -4.63 7.59 16.04
N ASP A 117 -5.95 7.63 16.23
CA ASP A 117 -6.71 6.68 17.07
C ASP A 117 -6.95 5.31 16.39
N GLU A 118 -6.50 5.14 15.15
CA GLU A 118 -6.58 3.91 14.36
C GLU A 118 -5.20 3.25 14.28
N LEU A 119 -5.11 1.92 14.10
CA LEU A 119 -3.81 1.24 13.95
C LEU A 119 -3.22 1.43 12.54
N ILE A 120 -4.08 1.39 11.51
CA ILE A 120 -3.68 1.62 10.11
C ILE A 120 -4.33 2.88 9.54
N ASN A 121 -3.63 3.58 8.67
CA ASN A 121 -4.15 4.69 7.89
C ASN A 121 -4.83 4.15 6.62
N LYS A 122 -6.16 4.08 6.66
CA LYS A 122 -6.98 3.49 5.59
C LYS A 122 -6.79 4.16 4.23
N GLU A 123 -6.63 5.49 4.22
CA GLU A 123 -6.45 6.25 2.98
C GLU A 123 -5.08 5.96 2.37
N VAL A 124 -4.02 5.97 3.18
CA VAL A 124 -2.66 5.66 2.74
C VAL A 124 -2.55 4.21 2.27
N ALA A 125 -3.07 3.25 3.04
CA ALA A 125 -3.09 1.83 2.65
C ALA A 125 -3.78 1.61 1.30
N LYS A 126 -4.91 2.29 1.08
CA LYS A 126 -5.65 2.24 -0.17
C LYS A 126 -4.88 2.85 -1.35
N ASP A 127 -4.23 3.99 -1.13
CA ASP A 127 -3.46 4.66 -2.18
C ASP A 127 -2.19 3.89 -2.54
N ILE A 128 -1.50 3.27 -1.57
CA ILE A 128 -0.38 2.36 -1.84
C ILE A 128 -0.89 1.16 -2.65
N ARG A 129 -1.95 0.49 -2.20
CA ARG A 129 -2.56 -0.62 -2.94
C ARG A 129 -2.92 -0.23 -4.38
N ASP A 130 -3.64 0.87 -4.58
CA ASP A 130 -4.10 1.27 -5.91
C ASP A 130 -2.91 1.58 -6.85
N HIS A 131 -1.84 2.16 -6.31
CA HIS A 131 -0.57 2.38 -7.00
C HIS A 131 0.09 1.06 -7.42
N GLU A 132 0.28 0.12 -6.49
CA GLU A 132 0.90 -1.18 -6.79
C GLU A 132 0.05 -2.02 -7.75
N VAL A 133 -1.28 -2.00 -7.60
CA VAL A 133 -2.21 -2.61 -8.56
C VAL A 133 -2.06 -1.99 -9.94
N GLU A 134 -1.75 -0.71 -10.07
CA GLU A 134 -1.46 -0.13 -11.38
C GLU A 134 -0.16 -0.66 -11.96
N HIS A 135 0.90 -0.85 -11.17
CA HIS A 135 2.15 -1.50 -11.62
C HIS A 135 1.93 -2.93 -12.13
N THR A 136 1.08 -3.72 -11.47
CA THR A 136 0.77 -5.09 -11.95
C THR A 136 0.17 -5.12 -13.36
N LYS A 137 -0.53 -4.05 -13.78
CA LYS A 137 -1.10 -3.93 -15.13
C LYS A 137 -0.07 -3.49 -16.17
N GLN A 138 1.10 -3.03 -15.74
CA GLN A 138 2.12 -2.46 -16.62
C GLN A 138 2.96 -3.53 -17.28
N SER A 139 3.19 -3.41 -18.59
CA SER A 139 4.09 -4.31 -19.30
C SER A 139 5.54 -4.15 -18.80
N ALA A 140 6.16 -5.30 -18.50
CA ALA A 140 7.59 -5.37 -18.21
C ALA A 140 8.46 -4.94 -19.41
N SER A 141 7.95 -5.11 -20.63
CA SER A 141 8.61 -4.68 -21.87
C SER A 141 8.05 -3.35 -22.36
N ALA A 142 8.93 -2.44 -22.79
CA ALA A 142 8.55 -1.19 -23.44
C ALA A 142 9.23 -1.07 -24.80
N ASN A 143 8.62 -0.34 -25.73
CA ASN A 143 9.17 -0.08 -27.07
C ASN A 143 10.21 1.05 -27.10
N ALA A 144 10.50 1.67 -25.95
CA ALA A 144 11.59 2.60 -25.72
C ALA A 144 12.02 2.57 -24.25
N ASP A 145 13.27 2.93 -23.96
CA ASP A 145 13.82 2.99 -22.60
C ASP A 145 13.43 4.28 -21.85
N GLY A 146 12.79 5.22 -22.54
CA GLY A 146 12.38 6.52 -22.03
C GLY A 146 11.69 7.35 -23.11
N ILE A 147 11.23 8.55 -22.74
CA ILE A 147 10.58 9.52 -23.63
C ILE A 147 11.08 10.93 -23.34
N GLU A 148 10.95 11.82 -24.32
CA GLU A 148 11.15 13.26 -24.16
C GLU A 148 9.83 13.99 -24.32
N VAL A 149 9.36 14.67 -23.27
CA VAL A 149 8.14 15.50 -23.30
C VAL A 149 8.54 16.96 -23.12
N GLY A 150 8.28 17.77 -24.15
CA GLY A 150 8.78 19.14 -24.21
C GLY A 150 10.31 19.17 -24.29
N ASN A 151 10.97 19.59 -23.20
CA ASN A 151 12.44 19.60 -23.07
C ASN A 151 12.91 18.75 -21.87
N GLN A 152 12.06 17.85 -21.37
CA GLN A 152 12.33 17.00 -20.23
C GLN A 152 12.40 15.54 -20.69
N GLN A 153 13.42 14.83 -20.22
CA GLN A 153 13.58 13.40 -20.46
C GLN A 153 13.05 12.64 -19.25
N PHE A 154 12.34 11.55 -19.53
CA PHE A 154 11.80 10.63 -18.54
C PHE A 154 12.26 9.22 -18.89
N ASP A 155 12.86 8.52 -17.93
CA ASP A 155 13.22 7.12 -18.11
C ASP A 155 12.00 6.18 -17.94
N ALA A 156 12.19 4.91 -18.26
CA ALA A 156 11.14 3.90 -18.15
C ALA A 156 10.55 3.75 -16.74
N ARG A 157 11.36 3.98 -15.69
CA ARG A 157 10.88 3.96 -14.31
C ARG A 157 9.98 5.16 -14.08
N GLU A 158 10.44 6.38 -14.35
CA GLU A 158 9.67 7.61 -14.13
C GLU A 158 8.33 7.60 -14.89
N ILE A 159 8.29 7.03 -16.10
CA ILE A 159 7.03 6.88 -16.87
C ILE A 159 6.04 5.96 -16.16
N ARG A 160 6.52 4.83 -15.63
CA ARG A 160 5.72 3.84 -14.90
C ARG A 160 5.21 4.38 -13.58
N GLU A 161 6.07 5.07 -12.84
CA GLU A 161 5.73 5.75 -11.60
C GLU A 161 4.67 6.85 -11.84
N ALA A 162 4.86 7.69 -12.86
CA ALA A 162 3.88 8.71 -13.21
C ALA A 162 2.50 8.11 -13.52
N ALA A 163 2.45 6.95 -14.18
CA ALA A 163 1.21 6.23 -14.44
C ALA A 163 0.59 5.66 -13.17
N ALA A 164 1.38 5.00 -12.31
CA ALA A 164 0.91 4.41 -11.06
C ALA A 164 0.40 5.47 -10.06
N ILE A 165 1.14 6.56 -9.87
CA ILE A 165 0.74 7.66 -8.98
C ILE A 165 -0.54 8.33 -9.47
N SER A 166 -0.78 8.37 -10.79
CA SER A 166 -1.98 9.03 -11.34
C SER A 166 -3.31 8.37 -10.99
N VAL A 167 -3.30 7.18 -10.37
CA VAL A 167 -4.51 6.55 -9.81
C VAL A 167 -4.71 6.82 -8.33
N GLN A 168 -3.70 7.34 -7.62
CA GLN A 168 -3.79 7.69 -6.21
C GLN A 168 -4.66 8.92 -6.00
N ARG A 169 -5.42 8.94 -4.90
CA ARG A 169 -6.30 10.06 -4.53
C ARG A 169 -5.55 11.11 -3.74
N ASN A 170 -4.68 10.68 -2.83
CA ASN A 170 -3.78 11.52 -2.08
C ASN A 170 -2.34 11.29 -2.54
N THR A 171 -1.59 12.37 -2.71
CA THR A 171 -0.17 12.36 -3.09
C THR A 171 0.69 13.18 -2.14
N SER A 172 0.11 13.71 -1.06
CA SER A 172 0.83 14.58 -0.11
C SER A 172 1.88 13.84 0.69
N PHE A 173 1.73 12.52 0.86
CA PHE A 173 2.67 11.65 1.56
C PHE A 173 3.84 11.20 0.66
N LEU A 174 3.76 11.43 -0.66
CA LEU A 174 4.82 11.06 -1.58
C LEU A 174 6.06 11.92 -1.37
N SER A 175 7.23 11.34 -1.67
CA SER A 175 8.49 12.07 -1.64
C SER A 175 8.49 13.22 -2.66
N ALA A 176 9.38 14.20 -2.44
CA ALA A 176 9.55 15.32 -3.36
C ALA A 176 10.01 14.89 -4.77
N GLU A 177 10.60 13.69 -4.92
CA GLU A 177 10.89 13.12 -6.24
C GLU A 177 9.60 12.74 -6.97
N TYR A 178 8.75 11.95 -6.32
CA TYR A 178 7.50 11.47 -6.90
C TYR A 178 6.50 12.58 -7.19
N GLN A 179 6.42 13.60 -6.34
CA GLN A 179 5.63 14.81 -6.60
C GLN A 179 6.13 15.58 -7.83
N ARG A 180 7.44 15.59 -8.10
CA ARG A 180 8.01 16.23 -9.31
C ARG A 180 7.72 15.43 -10.57
N ILE A 181 7.80 14.10 -10.50
CA ILE A 181 7.48 13.21 -11.62
C ILE A 181 6.04 13.46 -12.08
N THR A 182 5.06 13.46 -11.19
CA THR A 182 3.65 13.64 -11.54
C THR A 182 3.30 15.04 -12.03
N ALA A 183 3.93 16.07 -11.45
CA ALA A 183 3.75 17.44 -11.93
C ALA A 183 4.31 17.63 -13.35
N SER A 184 5.42 16.95 -13.67
CA SER A 184 6.13 17.09 -14.95
C SER A 184 5.55 16.18 -16.04
N LEU A 185 4.97 15.04 -15.65
CA LEU A 185 4.38 14.06 -16.57
C LEU A 185 2.97 13.64 -16.09
N PRO A 186 1.98 14.55 -16.11
CA PRO A 186 0.63 14.24 -15.63
C PRO A 186 -0.04 13.18 -16.53
N MET A 187 -0.55 12.09 -15.97
CA MET A 187 -1.16 10.99 -16.75
C MET A 187 -2.68 10.96 -16.64
N ASN A 188 -3.36 10.73 -17.77
CA ASN A 188 -4.78 10.34 -17.81
C ASN A 188 -4.95 8.84 -18.11
N GLU A 189 -6.19 8.33 -18.10
CA GLU A 189 -6.47 6.90 -18.36
C GLU A 189 -5.91 6.41 -19.70
N GLY A 190 -6.01 7.22 -20.76
CA GLY A 190 -5.48 6.81 -22.05
C GLY A 190 -3.95 6.83 -22.11
N ASP A 191 -3.28 7.61 -21.25
CA ASP A 191 -1.82 7.57 -21.14
C ASP A 191 -1.38 6.33 -20.35
N ARG A 192 -2.10 6.02 -19.27
CA ARG A 192 -1.89 4.79 -18.50
C ARG A 192 -2.02 3.56 -19.38
N GLU A 193 -3.01 3.52 -20.27
CA GLU A 193 -3.18 2.39 -21.18
C GLU A 193 -1.95 2.18 -22.09
N LEU A 194 -1.34 3.26 -22.57
CA LEU A 194 -0.09 3.15 -23.35
C LEU A 194 1.07 2.63 -22.49
N VAL A 195 1.14 3.02 -21.21
CA VAL A 195 2.13 2.46 -20.28
C VAL A 195 1.86 0.99 -19.98
N ARG A 196 0.59 0.59 -19.82
CA ARG A 196 0.16 -0.81 -19.66
C ARG A 196 0.61 -1.68 -20.81
N GLU A 197 0.47 -1.17 -22.04
CA GLU A 197 0.89 -1.87 -23.26
C GLU A 197 2.40 -1.74 -23.57
N GLY A 198 3.18 -0.96 -22.82
CA GLY A 198 4.60 -0.70 -23.10
C GLY A 198 4.85 0.20 -24.32
N LYS A 199 3.87 1.00 -24.72
CA LYS A 199 3.88 1.86 -25.91
C LYS A 199 4.37 3.29 -25.60
N PHE A 200 5.63 3.40 -25.19
CA PHE A 200 6.24 4.66 -24.75
C PHE A 200 6.43 5.66 -25.90
N ILE A 201 6.78 5.19 -27.11
CA ILE A 201 6.89 6.07 -28.28
C ILE A 201 5.55 6.75 -28.61
N GLU A 202 4.45 6.01 -28.49
CA GLU A 202 3.10 6.52 -28.71
C GLU A 202 2.70 7.51 -27.61
N LEU A 203 3.08 7.23 -26.36
CA LEU A 203 2.90 8.14 -25.24
C LEU A 203 3.63 9.46 -25.48
N GLU A 204 4.90 9.41 -25.87
CA GLU A 204 5.71 10.59 -26.21
C GLU A 204 5.02 11.45 -27.27
N ARG A 205 4.62 10.84 -28.39
CA ARG A 205 3.91 11.52 -29.49
C ARG A 205 2.63 12.20 -29.01
N ARG A 206 1.88 11.51 -28.14
CA ARG A 206 0.64 12.04 -27.56
C ARG A 206 0.91 13.22 -26.63
N LYS A 207 1.91 13.11 -25.74
CA LYS A 207 2.29 14.16 -24.78
C LYS A 207 2.85 15.41 -25.46
N ASN A 208 3.60 15.22 -26.56
CA ASN A 208 4.06 16.31 -27.42
C ASN A 208 2.99 16.81 -28.40
N GLY A 209 1.77 16.25 -28.32
CA GLY A 209 0.59 16.74 -29.02
C GLY A 209 0.67 16.63 -30.54
N VAL A 210 1.08 15.46 -31.08
CA VAL A 210 1.21 15.14 -32.52
C VAL A 210 0.95 16.35 -33.41
N ARG A 211 2.01 17.11 -33.76
CA ARG A 211 1.95 18.01 -34.92
C ARG A 211 1.50 17.18 -36.10
N GLN A 212 0.23 17.25 -36.46
CA GLN A 212 -0.22 16.83 -37.78
C GLN A 212 0.61 17.64 -38.76
N VAL A 213 1.56 16.98 -39.43
CA VAL A 213 2.14 17.52 -40.64
C VAL A 213 0.98 17.52 -41.63
N SER A 214 0.28 18.66 -41.74
CA SER A 214 -0.66 18.87 -42.83
C SER A 214 0.09 18.61 -44.12
N GLN A 215 -0.29 17.54 -44.81
CA GLN A 215 0.11 17.34 -46.19
C GLN A 215 -0.33 18.59 -46.96
N VAL A 216 0.65 19.37 -47.40
CA VAL A 216 0.43 20.40 -48.41
C VAL A 216 0.17 19.65 -49.71
N ALA A 217 -1.06 19.72 -50.19
CA ALA A 217 -1.44 19.43 -51.56
C ALA A 217 -2.12 20.69 -52.12
#